data_AF-A0A1I7XMW3-F1
#
_entry.id   AF-A0A1I7XMW3-F1
#
_cell.length_a   1.000
_cell.length_b   1.000
_cell.length_c   1.000
_cell.angle_alpha   90.00
_cell.angle_beta   90.00
_cell.angle_gamma   90.00
#
_symmetry.space_group_name_H-M   'P 1'
#
loop_
_entity.id
_entity.type
_entity.pdbx_description
1 polymer ?
#
loop_
_entity_poly.entity_id
_entity_poly.type
_entity_poly.pdbx_seq_one_letter_code
_entity_poly.pdbx_strand_id
1 'polypeptide(L)'
;MTTRLPSRLVTYVYKHGSNNMSIDIPIPIPEYTDVDEYIAKLMGSGCFEFFNEDELRKSLTEFINEEQEKIEDEFDDQIIRNALIENQIDLSARTDCCQMSYNFSLESEPEAELFADRFSYVMRTSPSSELAVLMTRKLEINKEMYSLIRARNWEVDQLTMECEAILRSSANANMHPHKLSKVNEKLRNVHNSYACQIEALCEKHRKDYRNLVDILYEGGTIMNTGKRGVEIEEASEAWMNNPRLDYI
;
A
#
# COMPACT_ATOMS: atom_id res chain seq x y z
N MET A 1 3.18 -7.62 23.04
CA MET A 1 2.69 -6.64 24.02
C MET A 1 1.61 -5.85 23.34
N THR A 2 0.37 -5.90 23.82
CA THR A 2 -0.74 -5.12 23.25
C THR A 2 -0.53 -3.67 23.68
N THR A 3 0.05 -2.86 22.80
CA THR A 3 0.16 -1.41 22.97
C THR A 3 -1.24 -0.82 22.85
N ARG A 4 -1.89 -0.60 24.00
CA ARG A 4 -3.14 0.17 24.04
C ARG A 4 -2.79 1.64 23.83
N LEU A 5 -3.59 2.32 23.02
CA LEU A 5 -3.53 3.78 22.88
C LEU A 5 -3.60 4.45 24.26
N PRO A 6 -2.74 5.43 24.56
CA PRO A 6 -2.76 6.13 25.84
C PRO A 6 -4.05 6.95 25.97
N SER A 7 -4.75 6.80 27.10
CA SER A 7 -5.94 7.62 27.35
C SER A 7 -5.54 9.06 27.65
N ARG A 8 -6.12 10.01 26.92
CA ARG A 8 -5.91 11.44 27.06
C ARG A 8 -7.24 12.15 27.26
N LEU A 9 -7.26 13.09 28.20
CA LEU A 9 -8.42 13.95 28.43
C LEU A 9 -8.34 15.16 27.49
N VAL A 10 -9.38 15.39 26.71
CA VAL A 10 -9.47 16.49 25.77
C VAL A 10 -10.72 17.33 26.07
N THR A 11 -10.57 18.65 26.10
CA THR A 11 -11.68 19.57 26.41
C THR A 11 -12.37 20.02 25.13
N TYR A 12 -13.61 19.61 24.92
CA TYR A 12 -14.47 20.14 23.88
C TYR A 12 -15.12 21.45 24.34
N VAL A 13 -15.18 22.47 23.47
CA VAL A 13 -15.84 23.74 23.77
C VAL A 13 -16.91 24.03 22.72
N TYR A 14 -18.18 24.02 23.14
CA TYR A 14 -19.30 24.45 22.31
C TYR A 14 -19.60 25.94 22.52
N LYS A 15 -19.79 26.69 21.43
CA LYS A 15 -20.09 28.13 21.47
C LYS A 15 -21.46 28.39 20.85
N HIS A 16 -22.35 29.03 21.60
CA HIS A 16 -23.65 29.47 21.11
C HIS A 16 -23.96 30.88 21.59
N GLY A 17 -23.95 31.83 20.64
CA GLY A 17 -24.08 33.25 20.96
C GLY A 17 -22.97 33.73 21.90
N SER A 18 -23.34 34.21 23.09
CA SER A 18 -22.41 34.69 24.13
C SER A 18 -21.94 33.61 25.11
N ASN A 19 -22.46 32.38 25.02
CA ASN A 19 -22.25 31.35 26.02
C ASN A 19 -21.33 30.25 25.47
N ASN A 20 -20.34 29.88 26.29
CA ASN A 20 -19.40 28.82 25.99
C ASN A 20 -19.60 27.70 27.01
N MET A 21 -19.76 26.47 26.55
CA MET A 21 -19.79 25.28 27.39
C MET A 21 -18.55 24.45 27.11
N SER A 22 -17.97 23.87 28.15
CA SER A 22 -16.81 22.99 28.01
C SER A 22 -17.07 21.66 28.70
N ILE A 23 -16.68 20.57 28.04
CA ILE A 23 -16.71 19.24 28.62
C ILE A 23 -15.39 18.53 28.36
N ASP A 24 -14.90 17.85 29.38
CA ASP A 24 -13.72 17.01 29.27
C ASP A 24 -14.11 15.60 28.84
N ILE A 25 -13.47 15.11 27.79
CA ILE A 25 -13.76 13.86 27.11
C ILE A 25 -12.48 13.01 27.10
N PRO A 26 -12.50 11.80 27.69
CA PRO A 26 -11.42 10.83 27.52
C PRO A 26 -11.43 10.27 26.08
N ILE A 27 -10.27 10.29 25.44
CA ILE A 27 -10.01 9.65 24.16
C ILE A 27 -8.93 8.57 24.38
N PRO A 28 -9.12 7.32 23.92
CA PRO A 28 -10.33 6.79 23.26
C PRO A 28 -11.54 6.75 24.20
N ILE A 29 -12.75 6.82 23.63
CA ILE A 29 -14.00 6.75 24.42
C ILE A 29 -14.07 5.39 25.15
N PRO A 30 -14.45 5.36 26.44
CA PRO A 30 -14.65 4.12 27.18
C PRO A 30 -15.70 3.19 26.55
N GLU A 31 -15.50 1.87 26.67
CA GLU A 31 -16.33 0.82 26.04
C GLU A 31 -17.86 0.91 26.32
N TYR A 32 -18.26 1.64 27.35
CA TYR A 32 -19.67 1.76 27.78
C TYR A 32 -20.18 3.21 27.78
N THR A 33 -19.44 4.13 27.14
CA THR A 33 -19.82 5.54 27.05
C THR A 33 -20.12 5.88 25.59
N ASP A 34 -21.20 6.61 25.37
CA ASP A 34 -21.62 7.07 24.05
C ASP A 34 -21.53 8.59 23.95
N VAL A 35 -21.45 9.11 22.72
CA VAL A 35 -21.46 10.54 22.41
C VAL A 35 -22.70 11.21 23.03
N ASP A 36 -23.85 10.53 23.00
CA ASP A 36 -25.09 11.01 23.59
C ASP A 36 -25.00 11.23 25.11
N GLU A 37 -24.13 10.51 25.83
CA GLU A 37 -23.91 10.73 27.26
C GLU A 37 -23.19 12.08 27.52
N TYR A 38 -22.24 12.44 26.67
CA TYR A 38 -21.55 13.73 26.73
C TYR A 38 -22.48 14.88 26.31
N ILE A 39 -23.35 14.66 25.32
CA ILE A 39 -24.41 15.61 24.94
C ILE A 39 -25.35 15.83 26.11
N ALA A 40 -25.83 14.77 26.75
CA ALA A 40 -26.69 14.86 27.92
C ALA A 40 -26.01 15.59 29.08
N LYS A 41 -24.71 15.37 29.30
CA LYS A 41 -23.92 16.07 30.32
C LYS A 41 -23.71 17.56 29.99
N LEU A 42 -23.49 17.90 28.73
CA LEU A 42 -23.45 19.29 28.26
C LEU A 42 -24.80 19.99 28.45
N MET A 43 -25.91 19.34 28.07
CA MET A 43 -27.27 19.87 28.25
C MET A 43 -27.66 20.01 29.73
N GLY A 44 -27.29 19.04 30.56
CA GLY A 44 -27.52 19.10 32.01
C GLY A 44 -26.74 20.20 32.72
N SER A 45 -25.68 20.73 32.08
CA SER A 45 -24.83 21.78 32.62
C SER A 45 -25.34 23.21 32.32
N GLY A 46 -26.39 23.39 31.51
CA GLY A 46 -26.98 24.69 31.24
C GLY A 46 -28.36 24.64 30.56
N CYS A 47 -29.32 25.43 31.06
CA CYS A 47 -30.66 25.55 30.46
C CYS A 47 -30.62 26.42 29.19
N PHE A 48 -30.83 25.83 28.01
CA PHE A 48 -31.16 26.56 26.78
C PHE A 48 -32.32 25.90 26.04
N GLU A 49 -33.36 26.70 25.78
CA GLU A 49 -34.63 26.26 25.17
C GLU A 49 -34.56 26.14 23.62
N PHE A 50 -33.43 26.45 22.98
CA PHE A 50 -33.32 26.55 21.51
C PHE A 50 -32.02 25.96 20.93
N PHE A 51 -31.67 24.76 21.37
CA PHE A 51 -30.48 24.07 20.89
C PHE A 51 -30.80 23.17 19.68
N ASN A 52 -29.96 23.19 18.63
CA ASN A 52 -30.05 22.23 17.54
C ASN A 52 -29.23 20.97 17.87
N GLU A 53 -29.86 19.98 18.51
CA GLU A 53 -29.21 18.77 19.02
C GLU A 53 -28.40 18.04 17.94
N ASP A 54 -28.91 18.02 16.71
CA ASP A 54 -28.26 17.37 15.57
C ASP A 54 -26.94 18.05 15.18
N GLU A 55 -26.86 19.38 15.30
CA GLU A 55 -25.66 20.15 14.99
C GLU A 55 -24.56 19.93 16.03
N LEU A 56 -24.92 19.80 17.30
CA LEU A 56 -23.97 19.45 18.37
C LEU A 56 -23.50 18.03 18.29
N ARG A 57 -24.41 17.09 18.07
CA ARG A 57 -24.05 15.69 17.90
C ARG A 57 -23.02 15.58 16.79
N LYS A 58 -23.28 16.20 15.64
CA LYS A 58 -22.34 16.24 14.53
C LYS A 58 -21.00 16.88 14.91
N SER A 59 -21.02 18.10 15.48
CA SER A 59 -19.79 18.81 15.85
C SER A 59 -18.96 18.08 16.90
N LEU A 60 -19.62 17.44 17.87
CA LEU A 60 -18.96 16.68 18.93
C LEU A 60 -18.35 15.38 18.39
N THR A 61 -19.08 14.67 17.52
CA THR A 61 -18.54 13.48 16.84
C THR A 61 -17.34 13.83 15.96
N GLU A 62 -17.41 14.93 15.21
CA GLU A 62 -16.27 15.42 14.41
C GLU A 62 -15.07 15.74 15.30
N PHE A 63 -15.26 16.47 16.39
CA PHE A 63 -14.19 16.79 17.33
C PHE A 63 -13.52 15.56 17.94
N ILE A 64 -14.32 14.57 18.36
CA ILE A 64 -13.80 13.31 18.93
C ILE A 64 -12.97 12.57 17.90
N ASN A 65 -13.45 12.47 16.65
CA ASN A 65 -12.73 11.78 15.59
C ASN A 65 -11.41 12.48 15.26
N GLU A 66 -11.40 13.82 15.14
CA GLU A 66 -10.19 14.60 14.87
C GLU A 66 -9.13 14.45 15.97
N GLU A 67 -9.55 14.54 17.24
CA GLU A 67 -8.60 14.40 18.35
C GLU A 67 -8.16 12.95 18.54
N GLN A 68 -8.99 11.97 18.19
CA GLN A 68 -8.57 10.57 18.14
C GLN A 68 -7.53 10.32 17.04
N GLU A 69 -7.77 10.79 15.81
CA GLU A 69 -6.83 10.69 14.69
C GLU A 69 -5.48 11.31 15.05
N LYS A 70 -5.49 12.49 15.67
CA LYS A 70 -4.27 13.17 16.11
C LYS A 70 -3.50 12.42 17.20
N ILE A 71 -4.18 11.78 18.14
CA ILE A 71 -3.54 10.96 19.18
C ILE A 71 -2.96 9.68 18.56
N GLU A 72 -3.66 9.08 17.59
CA GLU A 72 -3.19 7.91 16.84
C GLU A 72 -1.94 8.27 16.02
N ASP A 73 -1.94 9.37 15.27
CA ASP A 73 -0.79 9.86 14.51
C ASP A 73 0.43 10.13 15.42
N GLU A 74 0.22 10.80 16.56
CA GLU A 74 1.30 11.10 17.51
C GLU A 74 1.90 9.80 18.10
N PHE A 75 1.05 8.81 18.38
CA PHE A 75 1.46 7.51 18.90
C PHE A 75 2.21 6.69 17.86
N ASP A 76 1.73 6.66 16.62
CA ASP A 76 2.37 5.97 15.50
C ASP A 76 3.73 6.58 15.16
N ASP A 77 3.83 7.91 15.12
CA ASP A 77 5.09 8.63 14.96
C ASP A 77 6.08 8.28 16.09
N GLN A 78 5.58 8.12 17.31
CA GLN A 78 6.40 7.75 18.46
C GLN A 78 6.88 6.30 18.36
N ILE A 79 6.04 5.37 17.90
CA ILE A 79 6.45 3.98 17.62
C ILE A 79 7.54 3.96 16.55
N ILE A 80 7.37 4.70 15.45
CA ILE A 80 8.36 4.80 14.38
C ILE A 80 9.68 5.36 14.92
N ARG A 81 9.63 6.47 15.66
CA ARG A 81 10.83 7.07 16.28
C ARG A 81 11.52 6.10 17.24
N ASN A 82 10.78 5.41 18.09
CA ASN A 82 11.34 4.42 19.02
C ASN A 82 11.97 3.24 18.26
N ALA A 83 11.31 2.74 17.22
CA ALA A 83 11.84 1.67 16.38
C ALA A 83 13.13 2.11 15.63
N LEU A 84 13.25 3.37 15.22
CA LEU A 84 14.48 3.89 14.61
C LEU A 84 15.63 3.98 15.61
N ILE A 85 15.35 4.37 16.86
CA ILE A 85 16.36 4.54 17.92
C ILE A 85 16.78 3.19 18.51
N GLU A 86 15.83 2.31 18.84
CA GLU A 86 16.10 1.00 19.47
C GLU A 86 16.84 0.05 18.53
N ASN A 87 16.60 0.12 17.23
CA ASN A 87 17.26 -0.76 16.26
C ASN A 87 18.67 -0.32 15.86
N GLN A 88 19.25 0.75 16.44
CA GLN A 88 20.53 1.35 16.01
C GLN A 88 20.69 1.26 14.49
N ILE A 89 19.69 1.74 13.74
CA ILE A 89 19.74 1.69 12.28
C ILE A 89 20.80 2.69 11.85
N ASP A 90 22.05 2.23 11.85
CA ASP A 90 23.15 2.88 11.19
C ASP A 90 22.84 2.81 9.69
N LEU A 91 22.31 3.92 9.18
CA LEU A 91 22.01 4.13 7.77
C LEU A 91 23.26 3.95 6.88
N SER A 92 24.47 3.87 7.46
CA SER A 92 25.70 3.60 6.72
C SER A 92 26.03 2.10 6.53
N ALA A 93 25.41 1.20 7.30
CA ALA A 93 25.78 -0.23 7.33
C ALA A 93 24.76 -1.18 6.67
N ARG A 94 23.61 -0.67 6.18
CA ARG A 94 22.54 -1.48 5.56
C ARG A 94 22.69 -1.72 4.05
N THR A 95 23.90 -1.57 3.52
CA THR A 95 24.16 -1.74 2.07
C THR A 95 24.06 -3.19 1.59
N ASP A 96 24.10 -4.20 2.48
CA ASP A 96 24.33 -5.59 2.04
C ASP A 96 23.14 -6.55 2.13
N CYS A 97 21.97 -6.14 2.63
CA CYS A 97 20.77 -6.98 2.62
C CYS A 97 19.58 -6.21 2.08
N CYS A 98 19.36 -6.38 0.77
CA CYS A 98 18.27 -5.84 -0.03
C CYS A 98 18.31 -4.31 -0.18
N GLN A 99 18.85 -3.87 -1.32
CA GLN A 99 18.46 -2.61 -1.96
C GLN A 99 16.93 -2.59 -2.12
N MET A 100 16.22 -2.17 -1.07
CA MET A 100 14.88 -1.61 -1.21
C MET A 100 15.09 -0.22 -1.79
N SER A 101 14.89 -0.11 -3.09
CA SER A 101 14.83 1.15 -3.82
C SER A 101 13.59 1.96 -3.41
N TYR A 102 13.56 2.42 -2.15
CA TYR A 102 12.86 3.65 -1.80
C TYR A 102 13.75 4.86 -2.11
N ASN A 103 14.32 4.87 -3.33
CA ASN A 103 14.65 6.12 -4.00
C ASN A 103 13.40 6.49 -4.80
N PHE A 104 12.35 6.94 -4.12
CA PHE A 104 11.42 7.85 -4.77
C PHE A 104 12.17 9.18 -4.92
N SER A 105 13.06 9.23 -5.93
CA SER A 105 13.71 10.46 -6.33
C SER A 105 12.63 11.43 -6.77
N LEU A 106 12.37 12.41 -5.91
CA LEU A 106 11.66 13.66 -6.19
C LEU A 106 12.48 14.57 -7.16
N GLU A 107 13.31 13.96 -8.01
CA GLU A 107 14.22 14.59 -8.99
C GLU A 107 13.85 14.23 -10.45
N SER A 108 12.77 13.49 -10.72
CA SER A 108 12.45 12.98 -12.07
C SER A 108 11.54 13.87 -12.94
N GLU A 109 11.20 15.08 -12.50
CA GLU A 109 10.40 16.02 -13.32
C GLU A 109 10.99 16.28 -14.74
N PRO A 110 12.30 16.55 -14.93
CA PRO A 110 12.81 16.86 -16.27
C PRO A 110 12.76 15.64 -17.22
N GLU A 111 12.93 14.41 -16.72
CA GLU A 111 12.94 13.20 -17.55
C GLU A 111 11.52 12.70 -17.90
N ALA A 112 10.54 12.99 -17.03
CA ALA A 112 9.14 12.73 -17.29
C ALA A 112 8.57 13.68 -18.35
N GLU A 113 8.87 14.98 -18.25
CA GLU A 113 8.47 15.99 -19.24
C GLU A 113 9.09 15.71 -20.62
N LEU A 114 10.39 15.38 -20.66
CA LEU A 114 11.08 15.02 -21.90
C LEU A 114 10.46 13.80 -22.60
N PHE A 115 10.02 12.80 -21.84
CA PHE A 115 9.34 11.65 -22.43
C PHE A 115 7.96 12.00 -22.98
N ALA A 116 7.17 12.81 -22.27
CA ALA A 116 5.84 13.22 -22.71
C ALA A 116 5.90 13.96 -24.07
N ASP A 117 6.90 14.83 -24.24
CA ASP A 117 7.14 15.54 -25.49
C ASP A 117 7.54 14.60 -26.63
N ARG A 118 8.51 13.71 -26.38
CA ARG A 118 8.96 12.70 -27.37
C ARG A 118 7.83 11.76 -27.77
N PHE A 119 7.07 11.27 -26.80
CA PHE A 119 5.91 10.41 -27.04
C PHE A 119 4.84 11.14 -27.87
N SER A 120 4.52 12.39 -27.51
CA SER A 120 3.55 13.19 -28.25
C SER A 120 4.00 13.47 -29.69
N TYR A 121 5.29 13.67 -29.91
CA TYR A 121 5.87 13.80 -31.25
C TYR A 121 5.69 12.49 -32.03
N VAL A 122 6.14 11.36 -31.49
CA VAL A 122 6.04 10.03 -32.11
C VAL A 122 4.60 9.71 -32.51
N MET A 123 3.63 9.96 -31.61
CA MET A 123 2.22 9.72 -31.89
C MET A 123 1.65 10.56 -33.05
N ARG A 124 2.27 11.71 -33.37
CA ARG A 124 1.83 12.61 -34.45
C ARG A 124 2.57 12.37 -35.77
N THR A 125 3.83 11.96 -35.69
CA THR A 125 4.74 11.94 -36.86
C THR A 125 5.05 10.53 -37.36
N SER A 126 4.95 9.51 -36.51
CA SER A 126 5.28 8.14 -36.89
C SER A 126 4.19 7.50 -37.77
N PRO A 127 4.58 6.63 -38.71
CA PRO A 127 3.62 5.92 -39.56
C PRO A 127 2.79 4.93 -38.75
N SER A 128 1.54 4.70 -39.20
CA SER A 128 0.58 3.84 -38.50
C SER A 128 1.08 2.42 -38.24
N SER A 129 1.92 1.86 -39.11
CA SER A 129 2.51 0.53 -38.94
C SER A 129 3.46 0.45 -37.75
N GLU A 130 4.27 1.48 -37.51
CA GLU A 130 5.19 1.56 -36.37
C GLU A 130 4.38 1.77 -35.07
N LEU A 131 3.37 2.65 -35.11
CA LEU A 131 2.47 2.86 -33.97
C LEU A 131 1.71 1.57 -33.60
N ALA A 132 1.31 0.76 -34.57
CA ALA A 132 0.66 -0.53 -34.30
C ALA A 132 1.60 -1.50 -33.55
N VAL A 133 2.89 -1.55 -33.91
CA VAL A 133 3.89 -2.34 -33.17
C VAL A 133 4.12 -1.78 -31.78
N LEU A 134 4.22 -0.46 -31.63
CA LEU A 134 4.36 0.20 -30.33
C LEU A 134 3.19 -0.14 -29.39
N MET A 135 1.95 -0.11 -29.91
CA MET A 135 0.75 -0.47 -29.15
C MET A 135 0.70 -1.96 -28.83
N THR A 136 1.09 -2.81 -29.77
CA THR A 136 1.19 -4.27 -29.54
C THR A 136 2.15 -4.56 -28.40
N ARG A 137 3.31 -3.90 -28.39
CA ARG A 137 4.30 -4.06 -27.32
C ARG A 137 3.77 -3.57 -25.97
N LYS A 138 2.98 -2.48 -25.94
CA LYS A 138 2.30 -2.04 -24.71
C LYS A 138 1.32 -3.09 -24.17
N LEU A 139 0.60 -3.77 -25.06
CA LEU A 139 -0.29 -4.87 -24.66
C LEU A 139 0.48 -6.07 -24.10
N GLU A 140 1.62 -6.44 -24.70
CA GLU A 140 2.49 -7.50 -24.19
C GLU A 140 3.02 -7.19 -22.79
N ILE A 141 3.52 -5.97 -22.59
CA ILE A 141 3.95 -5.46 -21.28
C ILE A 141 2.84 -5.62 -20.23
N ASN A 142 1.61 -5.23 -20.58
CA ASN A 142 0.47 -5.38 -19.68
C ASN A 142 0.18 -6.87 -19.40
N LYS A 143 0.24 -7.74 -20.41
CA LYS A 143 0.03 -9.20 -20.24
C LYS A 143 1.05 -9.83 -19.29
N GLU A 144 2.32 -9.48 -19.43
CA GLU A 144 3.38 -9.94 -18.52
C GLU A 144 3.07 -9.56 -17.07
N MET A 145 2.67 -8.31 -16.84
CA MET A 145 2.29 -7.81 -15.51
C MET A 145 1.07 -8.57 -14.94
N TYR A 146 0.02 -8.75 -15.75
CA TYR A 146 -1.17 -9.48 -15.32
C TYR A 146 -0.87 -10.95 -14.99
N SER A 147 0.01 -11.59 -15.75
CA SER A 147 0.42 -12.97 -15.47
C SER A 147 1.08 -13.09 -14.10
N LEU A 148 1.99 -12.16 -13.76
CA LEU A 148 2.69 -12.17 -12.48
C LEU A 148 1.74 -11.91 -11.31
N ILE A 149 0.83 -10.94 -11.43
CA ILE A 149 -0.19 -10.65 -10.41
C ILE A 149 -1.11 -11.85 -10.21
N ARG A 150 -1.49 -12.53 -11.30
CA ARG A 150 -2.34 -13.72 -11.24
C ARG A 150 -1.65 -14.86 -10.51
N ALA A 151 -0.37 -15.11 -10.78
CA ALA A 151 0.42 -16.13 -10.09
C ALA A 151 0.50 -15.85 -8.59
N ARG A 152 0.80 -14.60 -8.20
CA ARG A 152 0.79 -14.15 -6.80
C ARG A 152 -0.55 -14.42 -6.13
N ASN A 153 -1.64 -13.97 -6.75
CA ASN A 153 -2.98 -14.12 -6.16
C ASN A 153 -3.34 -15.59 -5.96
N TRP A 154 -3.05 -16.43 -6.96
CA TRP A 154 -3.27 -17.87 -6.85
C TRP A 154 -2.48 -18.47 -5.67
N GLU A 155 -1.22 -18.11 -5.50
CA GLU A 155 -0.38 -18.62 -4.41
C GLU A 155 -0.84 -18.12 -3.03
N VAL A 156 -1.23 -16.85 -2.92
CA VAL A 156 -1.85 -16.29 -1.71
C VAL A 156 -3.15 -17.01 -1.37
N ASP A 157 -4.00 -17.30 -2.36
CA ASP A 157 -5.24 -18.05 -2.16
C ASP A 157 -4.95 -19.46 -1.65
N GLN A 158 -3.96 -20.16 -2.22
CA GLN A 158 -3.54 -21.49 -1.76
C GLN A 158 -3.06 -21.45 -0.30
N LEU A 159 -2.21 -20.49 0.07
CA LEU A 159 -1.72 -20.34 1.44
C LEU A 159 -2.84 -19.96 2.42
N THR A 160 -3.79 -19.14 1.98
CA THR A 160 -4.98 -18.76 2.77
C THR A 160 -5.86 -19.98 3.05
N MET A 161 -6.11 -20.80 2.04
CA MET A 161 -6.82 -22.07 2.19
C MET A 161 -6.08 -23.03 3.14
N GLU A 162 -4.75 -23.10 3.06
CA GLU A 162 -3.92 -23.91 3.97
C GLU A 162 -4.04 -23.41 5.43
N CYS A 163 -3.99 -22.09 5.63
CA CYS A 163 -4.23 -21.45 6.93
C CYS A 163 -5.61 -21.83 7.50
N GLU A 164 -6.68 -21.68 6.72
CA GLU A 164 -8.02 -22.04 7.14
C GLU A 164 -8.14 -23.53 7.48
N ALA A 165 -7.54 -24.41 6.69
CA ALA A 165 -7.56 -25.85 6.95
C ALA A 165 -6.86 -26.21 8.27
N ILE A 166 -5.73 -25.55 8.58
CA ILE A 166 -5.01 -25.72 9.85
C ILE A 166 -5.89 -25.21 11.01
N LEU A 167 -6.53 -24.05 10.87
CA LEU A 167 -7.41 -23.49 11.89
C LEU A 167 -8.61 -24.39 12.17
N ARG A 168 -9.30 -24.87 11.12
CA ARG A 168 -10.43 -25.81 11.24
C ARG A 168 -10.02 -27.13 11.90
N SER A 169 -8.82 -27.63 11.59
CA SER A 169 -8.28 -28.85 12.21
C SER A 169 -7.88 -28.62 13.67
N SER A 170 -7.43 -27.41 14.02
CA SER A 170 -7.02 -27.05 15.38
C SER A 170 -8.18 -26.89 16.36
N ALA A 171 -9.39 -26.61 15.87
CA ALA A 171 -10.61 -26.58 16.68
C ALA A 171 -10.92 -27.94 17.35
N ASN A 172 -10.31 -29.02 16.85
CA ASN A 172 -10.49 -30.39 17.34
C ASN A 172 -9.37 -30.87 18.29
N ALA A 173 -8.80 -29.96 19.09
CA ALA A 173 -7.97 -30.22 20.29
C ALA A 173 -6.44 -30.41 20.13
N ASN A 174 -5.79 -29.80 19.12
CA ASN A 174 -4.36 -29.47 19.24
C ASN A 174 -4.00 -28.36 18.24
N MET A 175 -3.87 -27.13 18.72
CA MET A 175 -3.33 -26.03 17.93
C MET A 175 -1.89 -26.37 17.58
N HIS A 176 -1.56 -26.44 16.28
CA HIS A 176 -0.21 -26.71 15.80
C HIS A 176 0.50 -25.37 15.50
N PRO A 177 1.11 -24.70 16.49
CA PRO A 177 1.58 -23.32 16.33
C PRO A 177 2.71 -23.25 15.31
N HIS A 178 3.51 -24.32 15.23
CA HIS A 178 4.58 -24.48 14.26
C HIS A 178 4.08 -24.56 12.80
N LYS A 179 2.93 -25.21 12.55
CA LYS A 179 2.37 -25.31 11.18
C LYS A 179 1.84 -23.95 10.72
N LEU A 180 1.11 -23.24 11.59
CA LEU A 180 0.62 -21.90 11.30
C LEU A 180 1.77 -20.90 11.11
N SER A 181 2.81 -20.98 11.95
CA SER A 181 4.03 -20.18 11.81
C SER A 181 4.69 -20.40 10.44
N LYS A 182 4.80 -21.66 9.99
CA LYS A 182 5.38 -21.99 8.68
C LYS A 182 4.57 -21.42 7.51
N VAL A 183 3.24 -21.48 7.56
CA VAL A 183 2.39 -20.92 6.49
C VAL A 183 2.45 -19.39 6.49
N ASN A 184 2.48 -18.75 7.67
CA ASN A 184 2.67 -17.30 7.78
C ASN A 184 4.02 -16.84 7.23
N GLU A 185 5.09 -17.61 7.48
CA GLU A 185 6.41 -17.31 6.92
C GLU A 185 6.42 -17.43 5.39
N LYS A 186 5.77 -18.48 4.85
CA LYS A 186 5.58 -18.59 3.40
C LYS A 186 4.80 -17.40 2.84
N LEU A 187 3.74 -16.95 3.51
CA LEU A 187 2.94 -15.81 3.06
C LEU A 187 3.77 -14.52 3.01
N ARG A 188 4.61 -14.27 4.03
CA ARG A 188 5.57 -13.16 4.04
C ARG A 188 6.56 -13.26 2.89
N ASN A 189 7.10 -14.46 2.64
CA ASN A 189 8.04 -14.68 1.54
C ASN A 189 7.40 -14.46 0.17
N VAL A 190 6.15 -14.90 -0.03
CA VAL A 190 5.38 -14.62 -1.24
C VAL A 190 5.20 -13.12 -1.42
N HIS A 191 4.76 -12.40 -0.39
CA HIS A 191 4.60 -10.95 -0.49
C HIS A 191 5.91 -10.23 -0.85
N ASN A 192 7.01 -10.55 -0.16
CA ASN A 192 8.31 -9.94 -0.41
C ASN A 192 8.84 -10.28 -1.81
N SER A 193 8.75 -11.54 -2.21
CA SER A 193 9.24 -12.02 -3.50
C SER A 193 8.49 -11.37 -4.66
N TYR A 194 7.15 -11.36 -4.62
CA TYR A 194 6.37 -10.74 -5.69
C TYR A 194 6.45 -9.21 -5.69
N ALA A 195 6.65 -8.56 -4.53
CA ALA A 195 6.92 -7.13 -4.47
C ALA A 195 8.20 -6.79 -5.27
N CYS A 196 9.30 -7.49 -5.00
CA CYS A 196 10.57 -7.32 -5.73
C CYS A 196 10.42 -7.64 -7.22
N GLN A 197 9.72 -8.72 -7.57
CA GLN A 197 9.50 -9.10 -8.98
C GLN A 197 8.66 -8.06 -9.73
N ILE A 198 7.59 -7.53 -9.12
CA ILE A 198 6.74 -6.51 -9.73
C ILE A 198 7.52 -5.21 -9.92
N GLU A 199 8.35 -4.81 -8.95
CA GLU A 199 9.17 -3.60 -9.06
C GLU A 199 10.19 -3.72 -10.19
N ALA A 200 10.95 -4.82 -10.23
CA ALA A 200 11.91 -5.09 -11.29
C ALA A 200 11.24 -5.15 -12.67
N LEU A 201 10.05 -5.75 -12.75
CA LEU A 201 9.27 -5.84 -13.97
C LEU A 201 8.77 -4.46 -14.42
N CYS A 202 8.28 -3.63 -13.49
CA CYS A 202 7.87 -2.25 -13.75
C CYS A 202 9.02 -1.41 -14.32
N GLU A 203 10.21 -1.50 -13.72
CA GLU A 203 11.39 -0.77 -14.17
C GLU A 203 11.79 -1.20 -15.58
N LYS A 204 11.86 -2.51 -15.81
CA LYS A 204 12.12 -3.09 -17.14
C LYS A 204 11.10 -2.61 -18.16
N HIS A 205 9.81 -2.68 -17.86
CA HIS A 205 8.74 -2.26 -18.77
C HIS A 205 8.80 -0.77 -19.09
N ARG A 206 9.07 0.08 -18.08
CA ARG A 206 9.26 1.52 -18.28
C ARG A 206 10.44 1.79 -19.20
N LYS A 207 11.59 1.17 -18.95
CA LYS A 207 12.80 1.33 -19.76
C LYS A 207 12.61 0.81 -21.19
N ASP A 208 12.08 -0.40 -21.36
CA ASP A 208 11.84 -1.01 -22.66
C ASP A 208 10.90 -0.15 -23.51
N TYR A 209 9.81 0.35 -22.93
CA TYR A 209 8.85 1.19 -23.64
C TYR A 209 9.43 2.56 -24.00
N ARG A 210 10.17 3.20 -23.07
CA ARG A 210 10.86 4.48 -23.34
C ARG A 210 11.86 4.34 -24.48
N ASN A 211 12.67 3.29 -24.49
CA ASN A 211 13.63 3.02 -25.55
C ASN A 211 12.95 2.89 -26.93
N LEU A 212 11.77 2.26 -27.01
CA LEU A 212 11.03 2.15 -28.29
C LEU A 212 10.53 3.50 -28.78
N VAL A 213 10.08 4.36 -27.86
CA VAL A 213 9.67 5.73 -28.18
C VAL A 213 10.87 6.55 -28.63
N ASP A 214 12.01 6.42 -27.95
CA ASP A 214 13.25 7.12 -28.33
C ASP A 214 13.74 6.70 -29.72
N ILE A 215 13.73 5.40 -30.04
CA ILE A 215 14.07 4.91 -31.39
C ILE A 215 13.21 5.58 -32.45
N LEU A 216 11.89 5.69 -32.23
CA LEU A 216 10.98 6.34 -33.18
C LEU A 216 11.18 7.85 -33.25
N TYR A 217 11.47 8.49 -32.12
CA TYR A 217 11.74 9.93 -32.03
C TYR A 217 13.01 10.32 -32.78
N GLU A 218 14.05 9.49 -32.72
CA GLU A 218 15.32 9.66 -33.42
C GLU A 218 15.25 9.29 -34.92
N GLY A 219 14.08 8.86 -35.42
CA GLY A 219 13.87 8.49 -36.82
C GLY A 219 14.27 7.04 -37.16
N GLY A 220 14.46 6.19 -36.15
CA GLY A 220 14.65 4.75 -36.30
C GLY A 220 13.32 4.00 -36.56
N THR A 221 13.43 2.67 -36.74
CA THR A 221 12.29 1.77 -36.98
C THR A 221 12.26 0.66 -35.93
N ILE A 222 11.07 0.37 -35.39
CA ILE A 222 10.86 -0.70 -34.41
C ILE A 222 10.32 -1.99 -35.06
N MET A 223 9.98 -1.97 -36.35
CA MET A 223 9.50 -3.16 -37.08
C MET A 223 10.51 -4.31 -37.12
N ASN A 224 11.80 -4.03 -36.95
CA ASN A 224 12.87 -5.04 -36.93
C ASN A 224 13.11 -5.70 -35.56
N THR A 225 12.53 -5.19 -34.48
CA THR A 225 12.72 -5.75 -33.12
C THR A 225 11.78 -6.93 -32.82
N GLY A 226 10.71 -7.10 -33.61
CA GLY A 226 9.70 -8.16 -33.46
C GLY A 226 10.17 -9.59 -33.78
N LYS A 227 11.39 -9.80 -34.30
CA LYS A 227 11.92 -11.16 -34.60
C LYS A 227 12.67 -11.82 -33.44
N ARG A 228 12.83 -11.17 -32.29
CA ARG A 228 13.42 -11.77 -31.08
C ARG A 228 12.40 -12.43 -30.14
N GLY A 229 11.16 -12.64 -30.62
CA GLY A 229 10.08 -13.28 -29.87
C GLY A 229 10.05 -14.82 -29.93
N VAL A 230 10.98 -15.49 -30.64
CA VAL A 230 10.97 -16.95 -30.81
C VAL A 230 11.86 -17.69 -29.80
N GLU A 231 12.66 -16.99 -28.99
CA GLU A 231 13.50 -17.62 -27.95
C GLU A 231 12.92 -17.48 -26.52
N ILE A 232 11.78 -16.81 -26.34
CA ILE A 232 11.16 -16.61 -25.01
C ILE A 232 10.15 -17.72 -24.67
N GLU A 233 9.67 -18.51 -25.65
CA GLU A 233 8.75 -19.62 -25.36
C GLU A 233 9.41 -20.70 -24.48
N GLU A 234 10.69 -21.01 -24.69
CA GLU A 234 11.44 -21.94 -23.81
C GLU A 234 11.76 -21.34 -22.42
N ALA A 235 11.96 -20.03 -22.33
CA ALA A 235 12.16 -19.39 -21.04
C ALA A 235 10.85 -19.30 -20.24
N SER A 236 9.70 -19.19 -20.92
CA SER A 236 8.38 -19.07 -20.27
C SER A 236 7.92 -20.34 -19.56
N GLU A 237 8.26 -21.50 -20.12
CA GLU A 237 7.98 -22.81 -19.53
C GLU A 237 8.98 -23.19 -18.42
N ALA A 238 10.19 -22.62 -18.43
CA ALA A 238 11.23 -22.94 -17.47
C ALA A 238 10.95 -22.43 -16.03
N TRP A 239 10.22 -21.32 -15.86
CA TRP A 239 9.82 -20.85 -14.52
C TRP A 239 8.51 -21.47 -14.02
N MET A 240 7.64 -21.96 -14.92
CA MET A 240 6.46 -22.73 -14.51
C MET A 240 6.79 -24.17 -14.10
N ASN A 241 7.93 -24.72 -14.54
CA ASN A 241 8.35 -26.10 -14.28
C ASN A 241 9.63 -26.20 -13.42
N ASN A 242 9.82 -25.37 -12.40
CA ASN A 242 10.90 -25.58 -11.43
C ASN A 242 10.39 -26.26 -10.15
N PRO A 243 10.30 -27.61 -10.10
CA PRO A 243 10.06 -28.33 -8.86
C PRO A 243 11.40 -28.46 -8.12
N ARG A 244 11.86 -27.42 -7.44
CA ARG A 244 12.93 -27.51 -6.43
C ARG A 244 13.12 -26.21 -5.65
N LEU A 245 12.36 -26.07 -4.58
CA LEU A 245 12.85 -25.52 -3.32
C LEU A 245 12.43 -26.48 -2.21
N ASP A 246 13.01 -27.67 -2.30
CA ASP A 246 13.14 -28.60 -1.19
C ASP A 246 14.46 -28.26 -0.46
N TYR A 247 14.34 -27.94 0.84
CA TYR A 247 15.40 -27.71 1.85
C TYR A 247 16.22 -26.42 1.63
N ILE A 248 16.33 -25.49 2.59
CA ILE A 248 16.64 -25.62 4.03
C ILE A 248 15.86 -24.55 4.82
#